data_AF-A0A8B9W7F2-F1
#
_entry.id   AF-A0A8B9W7F2-F1
#
_cell.length_a   1.000
_cell.length_b   1.000
_cell.length_c   1.000
_cell.angle_alpha   90.00
_cell.angle_beta   90.00
_cell.angle_gamma   90.00
#
_symmetry.space_group_name_H-M   'P 1'
#
loop_
_entity.id
_entity.type
_entity.pdbx_description
1 polymer ?
#
loop_
_entity_poly.entity_id
_entity_poly.type
_entity_poly.pdbx_seq_one_letter_code
_entity_poly.pdbx_strand_id
1 'polypeptide(L)'
;MAASKVKQDMPPVGGYGPIDYKRNLPRRGLSGYSMFAVGIGALLFGYWSMMKWNRERRRLQIEDFEARIALMPLLQAEKDRRVLQMLRENLEEEATVMKDVPGWKVFPLPALPRKQRTALVVCGPEQNGAVGLACARHLRVFEYEPTIFYPTRSPDPLHRDLTTQCEKMDIPFLSYLPTEVQLINNAYRLVVDAVLGPGVEPAEVGGPCTRALATLKLLSIPLVSLDIPSGWDPETGGDAEDGLRPDVLVSLAAPKRCAGRFSGRHHFVAGRFVPDDVRRKFALRLPGYTGTDCVAAL
;
A
#
# COMPACT_ATOMS: atom_id res chain seq x y z
N MET A 1 -89.10 27.46 -26.65
CA MET A 1 -90.01 27.44 -27.80
C MET A 1 -89.20 27.14 -29.06
N ALA A 2 -89.38 25.95 -29.63
CA ALA A 2 -88.82 25.63 -30.94
C ALA A 2 -89.67 26.35 -31.99
N ALA A 3 -89.08 27.31 -32.70
CA ALA A 3 -89.74 27.93 -33.86
C ALA A 3 -89.81 26.88 -34.99
N SER A 4 -91.02 26.65 -35.49
CA SER A 4 -91.31 25.77 -36.61
C SER A 4 -90.44 26.13 -37.81
N LYS A 5 -89.65 25.16 -38.28
CA LYS A 5 -88.76 25.28 -39.44
C LYS A 5 -89.63 25.53 -40.69
N VAL A 6 -89.69 26.78 -41.15
CA VAL A 6 -90.38 27.13 -42.39
C VAL A 6 -89.77 26.31 -43.53
N LYS A 7 -90.63 25.59 -44.27
CA LYS A 7 -90.21 24.82 -45.45
C LYS A 7 -89.91 25.82 -46.56
N GLN A 8 -88.63 25.97 -46.85
CA GLN A 8 -88.12 26.96 -47.77
C GLN A 8 -88.13 26.40 -49.20
N ASP A 9 -89.12 26.81 -50.00
CA ASP A 9 -89.28 26.37 -51.40
C ASP A 9 -88.42 27.17 -52.40
N MET A 10 -87.78 28.26 -51.97
CA MET A 10 -86.89 29.09 -52.79
C MET A 10 -85.48 29.17 -52.18
N PRO A 11 -84.42 29.34 -52.99
CA PRO A 11 -83.05 29.47 -52.47
C PRO A 11 -82.95 30.61 -51.43
N PRO A 12 -82.14 30.46 -50.37
CA PRO A 12 -81.96 31.49 -49.35
C PRO A 12 -81.47 32.80 -49.93
N VAL A 13 -82.01 33.90 -49.42
CA VAL A 13 -81.65 35.27 -49.81
C VAL A 13 -80.19 35.48 -49.40
N GLY A 14 -79.29 35.40 -50.38
CA GLY A 14 -77.83 35.35 -50.18
C GLY A 14 -77.11 34.19 -50.89
N GLY A 15 -77.87 33.24 -51.45
CA GLY A 15 -77.35 32.06 -52.15
C GLY A 15 -76.87 30.97 -51.19
N TYR A 16 -76.53 29.80 -51.73
CA TYR A 16 -75.83 28.77 -50.95
C TYR A 16 -74.38 29.19 -50.77
N GLY A 17 -73.84 29.00 -49.56
CA GLY A 17 -72.41 29.20 -49.31
C GLY A 17 -71.57 28.38 -50.30
N PRO A 18 -70.36 28.86 -50.68
CA PRO A 18 -69.53 28.15 -51.63
C PRO A 18 -69.25 26.72 -51.13
N ILE A 19 -69.56 25.73 -51.97
CA ILE A 19 -69.27 24.33 -51.68
C ILE A 19 -67.75 24.18 -51.69
N ASP A 20 -67.16 23.74 -50.58
CA ASP A 20 -65.72 23.56 -50.47
C ASP A 20 -65.29 22.35 -51.31
N TYR A 21 -64.99 22.61 -52.58
CA TYR A 21 -64.52 21.61 -53.55
C TYR A 21 -63.04 21.27 -53.34
N LYS A 22 -62.36 21.93 -52.39
CA LYS A 22 -60.94 21.74 -52.15
C LYS A 22 -60.74 20.43 -51.40
N ARG A 23 -59.95 19.53 -51.98
CA ARG A 23 -59.61 18.23 -51.38
C ARG A 23 -58.81 18.49 -50.11
N ASN A 24 -59.46 18.41 -48.94
CA ASN A 24 -58.85 18.57 -47.62
C ASN A 24 -57.95 17.37 -47.30
N LEU A 25 -56.81 17.31 -47.97
CA LEU A 25 -55.74 16.36 -47.68
C LEU A 25 -55.12 16.73 -46.33
N PRO A 26 -54.96 15.79 -45.39
CA PRO A 26 -54.33 16.07 -44.11
C PRO A 26 -52.92 16.62 -44.37
N ARG A 27 -52.49 17.60 -43.57
CA ARG A 27 -51.14 18.17 -43.69
C ARG A 27 -50.14 17.03 -43.63
N ARG A 28 -49.32 16.89 -44.69
CA ARG A 28 -48.17 15.97 -44.70
C ARG A 28 -47.37 16.30 -43.44
N GLY A 29 -47.11 15.29 -42.61
CA GLY A 29 -46.46 15.46 -41.31
C GLY A 29 -45.02 15.98 -41.44
N LEU A 30 -44.17 15.61 -40.48
CA LEU A 30 -42.75 15.98 -40.53
C LEU A 30 -42.12 15.62 -41.88
N SER A 31 -41.36 16.56 -42.45
CA SER A 31 -40.62 16.37 -43.69
C SER A 31 -39.68 15.17 -43.57
N GLY A 32 -39.47 14.41 -44.65
CA GLY A 32 -38.57 13.25 -44.64
C GLY A 32 -37.17 13.61 -44.11
N TYR A 33 -36.65 14.78 -44.50
CA TYR A 33 -35.38 15.30 -43.99
C TYR A 33 -35.39 15.57 -42.48
N SER A 34 -36.51 16.07 -41.93
CA SER A 34 -36.63 16.29 -40.48
C SER A 34 -36.68 14.97 -39.71
N MET A 35 -37.27 13.91 -40.28
CA MET A 35 -37.25 12.58 -39.65
C MET A 35 -35.84 11.99 -39.64
N PHE A 36 -35.06 12.14 -40.72
CA PHE A 36 -33.66 11.72 -40.74
C PHE A 36 -32.80 12.51 -39.75
N ALA A 37 -33.01 13.82 -39.61
CA ALA A 37 -32.29 14.63 -38.63
C ALA A 37 -32.54 14.16 -37.19
N VAL A 38 -33.80 13.81 -36.86
CA VAL A 38 -34.14 13.25 -35.55
C VAL A 38 -33.48 11.88 -35.34
N GLY A 39 -33.48 11.02 -36.36
CA GLY A 39 -32.82 9.71 -36.29
C GLY A 39 -31.31 9.82 -36.06
N ILE A 40 -30.63 10.72 -36.78
CA ILE A 40 -29.20 10.99 -36.62
C ILE A 40 -28.92 11.56 -35.22
N GLY A 41 -29.73 12.49 -34.74
CA GLY A 41 -29.60 13.05 -33.39
C GLY A 41 -29.71 11.99 -32.30
N ALA A 42 -30.67 11.07 -32.42
CA ALA A 42 -30.84 9.95 -31.49
C ALA A 42 -29.64 8.99 -31.52
N LEU A 43 -29.10 8.67 -32.69
CA LEU A 43 -27.91 7.82 -32.84
C LEU A 43 -26.66 8.47 -32.24
N LEU A 44 -26.42 9.75 -32.50
CA LEU A 44 -25.29 10.50 -31.95
C LEU A 44 -25.38 10.59 -30.42
N PHE A 45 -26.57 10.84 -29.88
CA PHE A 45 -26.81 10.89 -28.44
C PHE A 45 -26.61 9.51 -27.79
N GLY A 46 -27.09 8.43 -28.42
CA GLY A 46 -26.86 7.06 -27.96
C GLY A 46 -25.38 6.68 -27.94
N TYR A 47 -24.63 7.02 -29.00
CA TYR A 47 -23.20 6.76 -29.08
C TYR A 47 -22.42 7.57 -28.04
N TRP A 48 -22.74 8.85 -27.86
CA TRP A 48 -22.14 9.70 -26.83
C TRP A 48 -22.41 9.16 -25.41
N SER A 49 -23.65 8.76 -25.13
CA SER A 49 -24.06 8.19 -23.83
C SER A 49 -23.34 6.88 -23.55
N MET A 50 -23.23 5.99 -24.55
CA MET A 50 -22.46 4.74 -24.43
C MET A 50 -20.97 5.01 -24.19
N MET A 51 -20.39 5.98 -24.90
CA MET A 51 -19.00 6.37 -24.72
C MET A 51 -18.74 6.96 -23.32
N LYS A 52 -19.66 7.80 -22.82
CA LYS A 52 -19.60 8.34 -21.45
C LYS A 52 -19.68 7.21 -20.42
N TRP A 53 -20.63 6.29 -20.58
CA TRP A 53 -20.79 5.12 -19.71
C TRP A 53 -19.58 4.19 -19.73
N ASN A 54 -18.99 3.95 -20.90
CA ASN A 54 -17.77 3.15 -21.03
C ASN A 54 -16.54 3.81 -20.41
N ARG A 55 -16.52 5.14 -20.28
CA ARG A 55 -15.48 5.88 -19.55
C ARG A 55 -15.70 5.75 -18.04
N GLU A 56 -16.92 5.90 -17.57
CA GLU A 56 -17.28 5.75 -16.15
C GLU A 56 -17.02 4.32 -15.66
N ARG A 57 -17.46 3.29 -16.41
CA ARG A 57 -17.16 1.89 -16.08
C ARG A 57 -15.67 1.61 -16.00
N ARG A 58 -14.88 2.14 -16.93
CA ARG A 58 -13.41 1.99 -16.88
C ARG A 58 -12.82 2.67 -15.65
N ARG A 59 -13.31 3.84 -15.25
CA ARG A 59 -12.87 4.50 -14.01
C ARG A 59 -13.19 3.66 -12.79
N LEU A 60 -14.43 3.17 -12.67
CA LEU A 60 -14.83 2.30 -11.55
C LEU A 60 -14.02 1.00 -11.52
N GLN A 61 -13.74 0.41 -12.67
CA GLN A 61 -12.89 -0.78 -12.75
C GLN A 61 -11.44 -0.49 -12.36
N ILE A 62 -10.91 0.67 -12.73
CA ILE A 62 -9.57 1.11 -12.32
C ILE A 62 -9.55 1.36 -10.81
N GLU A 63 -10.55 2.05 -10.26
CA GLU A 63 -10.69 2.30 -8.81
C GLU A 63 -10.82 0.99 -8.02
N ASP A 64 -11.63 0.03 -8.47
CA ASP A 64 -11.78 -1.28 -7.84
C ASP A 64 -10.49 -2.10 -7.95
N PHE A 65 -9.77 -2.00 -9.08
CA PHE A 65 -8.49 -2.65 -9.28
C PHE A 65 -7.38 -2.02 -8.42
N GLU A 66 -7.34 -0.69 -8.29
CA GLU A 66 -6.44 0.05 -7.41
C GLU A 66 -6.71 -0.28 -5.95
N ALA A 67 -7.99 -0.31 -5.53
CA ALA A 67 -8.39 -0.73 -4.20
C ALA A 67 -7.98 -2.18 -3.92
N ARG A 68 -8.18 -3.08 -4.89
CA ARG A 68 -7.76 -4.48 -4.78
C ARG A 68 -6.24 -4.62 -4.71
N ILE A 69 -5.47 -3.89 -5.52
CA ILE A 69 -4.00 -3.89 -5.46
C ILE A 69 -3.53 -3.37 -4.10
N ALA A 70 -4.12 -2.29 -3.59
CA ALA A 70 -3.78 -1.72 -2.30
C ALA A 70 -4.09 -2.68 -1.14
N LEU A 71 -5.18 -3.43 -1.23
CA LEU A 71 -5.61 -4.42 -0.23
C LEU A 71 -4.97 -5.79 -0.39
N MET A 72 -4.40 -6.12 -1.55
CA MET A 72 -3.86 -7.45 -1.86
C MET A 72 -2.79 -7.91 -0.85
N PRO A 73 -1.85 -7.07 -0.38
CA PRO A 73 -0.91 -7.46 0.67
C PRO A 73 -1.57 -7.84 2.00
N LEU A 74 -2.66 -7.14 2.37
CA LEU A 74 -3.43 -7.43 3.59
C LEU A 74 -4.22 -8.74 3.45
N LEU A 75 -4.89 -8.94 2.31
CA LEU A 75 -5.63 -10.16 2.02
C LEU A 75 -4.71 -11.38 1.92
N GLN A 76 -3.52 -11.19 1.35
CA GLN A 76 -2.49 -12.22 1.27
C GLN A 76 -1.97 -12.59 2.67
N ALA A 77 -1.67 -11.61 3.52
CA ALA A 77 -1.25 -11.86 4.89
C ALA A 77 -2.32 -12.58 5.73
N GLU A 78 -3.60 -12.20 5.60
CA GLU A 78 -4.73 -12.91 6.22
C GLU A 78 -4.86 -14.36 5.73
N LYS A 79 -4.69 -14.58 4.42
CA LYS A 79 -4.73 -15.92 3.84
C LYS A 79 -3.56 -16.77 4.34
N ASP A 80 -2.36 -16.22 4.35
CA ASP A 80 -1.16 -16.92 4.82
C ASP A 80 -1.28 -17.27 6.31
N ARG A 81 -1.83 -16.37 7.14
CA ARG A 81 -2.17 -16.63 8.54
C ARG A 81 -3.13 -17.81 8.69
N ARG A 82 -4.22 -17.86 7.91
CA ARG A 82 -5.18 -18.99 7.95
C ARG A 82 -4.56 -20.31 7.52
N VAL A 83 -3.71 -20.29 6.49
CA VAL A 83 -2.99 -21.49 6.04
C VAL A 83 -2.07 -22.01 7.15
N LEU A 84 -1.34 -21.12 7.84
CA LEU A 84 -0.49 -21.51 8.96
C LEU A 84 -1.29 -22.07 10.15
N GLN A 85 -2.45 -21.51 10.46
CA GLN A 85 -3.36 -22.05 11.47
C GLN A 85 -3.87 -23.44 11.10
N MET A 86 -4.35 -23.61 9.86
CA MET A 86 -4.83 -24.91 9.37
C MET A 86 -3.72 -25.97 9.34
N LEU A 87 -2.52 -25.62 8.89
CA LEU A 87 -1.37 -26.53 8.90
C LEU A 87 -1.03 -26.97 10.33
N ARG A 88 -1.16 -26.06 11.29
CA ARG A 88 -0.94 -26.37 12.70
C ARG A 88 -2.01 -27.31 13.25
N GLU A 89 -3.28 -27.03 13.00
CA GLU A 89 -4.40 -27.90 13.41
C GLU A 89 -4.25 -29.30 12.80
N ASN A 90 -3.92 -29.39 11.51
CA ASN A 90 -3.66 -30.66 10.83
C ASN A 90 -2.52 -31.45 11.50
N LEU A 91 -1.42 -30.77 11.90
CA LEU A 91 -0.33 -31.42 12.62
C LEU A 91 -0.73 -31.87 14.04
N GLU A 92 -1.59 -31.11 14.73
CA GLU A 92 -2.14 -31.49 16.05
C GLU A 92 -3.09 -32.70 15.94
N GLU A 93 -3.93 -32.75 14.91
CA GLU A 93 -4.78 -33.89 14.59
C GLU A 93 -3.98 -35.12 14.17
N GLU A 94 -2.97 -34.94 13.29
CA GLU A 94 -2.07 -36.01 12.86
C GLU A 94 -1.37 -36.64 14.07
N ALA A 95 -0.92 -35.83 15.03
CA ALA A 95 -0.31 -36.31 16.28
C ALA A 95 -1.28 -37.13 17.12
N THR A 96 -2.56 -36.77 17.10
CA THR A 96 -3.62 -37.49 17.83
C THR A 96 -3.98 -38.81 17.16
N VAL A 97 -4.10 -38.81 15.83
CA VAL A 97 -4.47 -39.99 15.02
C VAL A 97 -3.34 -41.01 14.96
N MET A 98 -2.10 -40.56 14.78
CA MET A 98 -0.94 -41.43 14.56
C MET A 98 -0.20 -41.81 15.85
N LYS A 99 -0.78 -41.52 17.03
CA LYS A 99 -0.17 -41.75 18.35
C LYS A 99 0.23 -43.23 18.57
N ASP A 100 -0.51 -44.16 17.98
CA ASP A 100 -0.36 -45.61 18.21
C ASP A 100 0.46 -46.30 17.10
N VAL A 101 0.93 -45.55 16.10
CA VAL A 101 1.68 -46.11 14.96
C VAL A 101 3.18 -46.14 15.29
N PRO A 102 3.81 -47.33 15.41
CA PRO A 102 5.22 -47.43 15.78
C PRO A 102 6.12 -46.86 14.68
N GLY A 103 7.00 -45.94 15.07
CA GLY A 103 7.97 -45.29 14.16
C GLY A 103 7.45 -44.02 13.47
N TRP A 104 6.18 -43.63 13.64
CA TRP A 104 5.67 -42.36 13.13
C TRP A 104 6.12 -41.20 14.02
N LYS A 105 6.71 -40.17 13.41
CA LYS A 105 7.12 -38.95 14.10
C LYS A 105 6.51 -37.75 13.39
N VAL A 106 5.43 -37.23 13.95
CA VAL A 106 4.85 -35.96 13.49
C VAL A 106 5.90 -34.86 13.60
N PHE A 107 5.93 -33.96 12.64
CA PHE A 107 6.84 -32.81 12.65
C PHE A 107 6.72 -32.09 14.01
N PRO A 108 7.81 -31.92 14.78
CA PRO A 108 7.69 -31.46 16.15
C PRO A 108 7.15 -30.03 16.22
N LEU A 109 5.90 -29.87 16.66
CA LEU A 109 5.31 -28.58 17.05
C LEU A 109 6.19 -27.77 18.04
N PRO A 110 6.94 -28.38 18.99
CA PRO A 110 7.90 -27.66 19.82
C PRO A 110 9.15 -27.16 19.08
N ALA A 111 9.45 -27.70 17.89
CA ALA A 111 10.56 -27.24 17.05
C ALA A 111 10.18 -26.03 16.19
N LEU A 112 8.88 -25.71 16.06
CA LEU A 112 8.46 -24.36 15.65
C LEU A 112 8.82 -23.44 16.81
N PRO A 113 9.79 -22.52 16.66
CA PRO A 113 10.25 -21.70 17.77
C PRO A 113 9.11 -20.80 18.24
N ARG A 114 8.43 -21.19 19.34
CA ARG A 114 7.40 -20.40 20.06
C ARG A 114 7.96 -19.19 20.81
N LYS A 115 9.23 -18.84 20.58
CA LYS A 115 9.82 -17.65 21.18
C LYS A 115 9.37 -16.47 20.35
N GLN A 116 8.43 -15.69 20.88
CA GLN A 116 8.14 -14.34 20.39
C GLN A 116 9.48 -13.65 20.14
N ARG A 117 9.70 -13.28 18.88
CA ARG A 117 10.94 -12.63 18.45
C ARG A 117 10.76 -11.15 18.79
N THR A 118 11.12 -10.80 20.02
CA THR A 118 11.13 -9.42 20.48
C THR A 118 12.11 -8.61 19.64
N ALA A 119 11.62 -7.50 19.08
CA ALA A 119 12.40 -6.63 18.21
C ALA A 119 12.34 -5.20 18.74
N LEU A 120 13.48 -4.52 18.82
CA LEU A 120 13.54 -3.10 19.14
C LEU A 120 13.70 -2.31 17.85
N VAL A 121 12.81 -1.35 17.60
CA VAL A 121 12.90 -0.46 16.44
C VAL A 121 13.23 0.94 16.94
N VAL A 122 14.41 1.44 16.59
CA VAL A 122 14.85 2.78 16.97
C VAL A 122 14.59 3.73 15.81
N CYS A 123 13.68 4.70 16.00
CA CYS A 123 13.23 5.61 14.96
C CYS A 123 13.77 7.03 15.21
N GLY A 124 14.23 7.70 14.16
CA GLY A 124 14.56 9.12 14.17
C GLY A 124 13.41 10.03 13.73
N PRO A 125 13.55 11.37 13.86
CA PRO A 125 12.53 12.33 13.46
C PRO A 125 12.29 12.38 11.94
N GLU A 126 13.20 11.85 11.13
CA GLU A 126 13.18 12.04 9.68
C GLU A 126 12.54 10.89 8.93
N GLN A 127 12.59 10.94 7.60
CA GLN A 127 12.00 9.95 6.70
C GLN A 127 12.42 8.52 7.06
N ASN A 128 13.67 8.30 7.50
CA ASN A 128 14.11 6.95 7.89
C ASN A 128 13.32 6.43 9.11
N GLY A 129 12.99 7.30 10.07
CA GLY A 129 12.14 6.94 11.20
C GLY A 129 10.71 6.61 10.79
N ALA A 130 10.15 7.29 9.78
CA ALA A 130 8.85 6.91 9.22
C ALA A 130 8.89 5.49 8.59
N VAL A 131 9.98 5.13 7.91
CA VAL A 131 10.20 3.77 7.42
C VAL A 131 10.32 2.79 8.60
N GLY A 132 11.01 3.17 9.69
CA GLY A 132 11.08 2.42 10.93
C GLY A 132 9.69 2.15 11.55
N LEU A 133 8.83 3.17 11.64
CA LEU A 133 7.46 3.03 12.14
C LEU A 133 6.63 2.09 11.25
N ALA A 134 6.73 2.23 9.93
CA ALA A 134 6.08 1.30 9.00
C ALA A 134 6.62 -0.13 9.16
N CYS A 135 7.93 -0.30 9.35
CA CYS A 135 8.57 -1.59 9.62
C CYS A 135 8.03 -2.22 10.91
N ALA A 136 7.98 -1.47 12.02
CA ALA A 136 7.42 -1.94 13.29
C ALA A 136 5.96 -2.39 13.13
N ARG A 137 5.16 -1.62 12.38
CA ARG A 137 3.77 -1.97 12.05
C ARG A 137 3.71 -3.33 11.33
N HIS A 138 4.52 -3.53 10.30
CA HIS A 138 4.54 -4.80 9.57
C HIS A 138 5.08 -5.97 10.40
N LEU A 139 6.09 -5.75 11.25
CA LEU A 139 6.60 -6.77 12.18
C LEU A 139 5.49 -7.29 13.11
N ARG A 140 4.63 -6.39 13.62
CA ARG A 140 3.48 -6.79 14.44
C ARG A 140 2.49 -7.68 13.68
N VAL A 141 2.23 -7.38 12.41
CA VAL A 141 1.37 -8.21 11.53
C VAL A 141 1.99 -9.59 11.29
N PHE A 142 3.33 -9.68 11.24
CA PHE A 142 4.07 -10.93 11.11
C PHE A 142 4.26 -11.67 12.45
N GLU A 143 3.49 -11.34 13.49
CA GLU A 143 3.53 -11.97 14.82
C GLU A 143 4.85 -11.80 15.58
N TYR A 144 5.67 -10.81 15.21
CA TYR A 144 6.76 -10.33 16.06
C TYR A 144 6.20 -9.44 17.18
N GLU A 145 7.02 -9.23 18.20
CA GLU A 145 6.75 -8.27 19.27
C GLU A 145 7.70 -7.09 19.15
N PRO A 146 7.38 -6.11 18.28
CA PRO A 146 8.16 -4.91 18.16
C PRO A 146 7.91 -4.00 19.37
N THR A 147 8.96 -3.33 19.81
CA THR A 147 8.91 -2.19 20.71
C THR A 147 9.58 -1.01 20.02
N ILE A 148 8.98 0.17 20.06
CA ILE A 148 9.49 1.34 19.35
C ILE A 148 10.16 2.29 20.35
N PHE A 149 11.38 2.74 20.05
CA PHE A 149 11.98 3.90 20.71
C PHE A 149 12.00 5.07 19.73
N TYR A 150 11.23 6.11 20.02
CA TYR A 150 11.09 7.30 19.16
C TYR A 150 11.24 8.59 19.99
N PRO A 151 12.48 9.02 20.29
CA PRO A 151 12.74 10.10 21.24
C PRO A 151 12.31 11.48 20.73
N THR A 152 12.55 11.76 19.46
CA THR A 152 12.25 13.06 18.84
C THR A 152 11.18 12.86 17.78
N ARG A 153 9.91 13.13 18.13
CA ARG A 153 8.81 12.98 17.17
C ARG A 153 8.81 14.10 16.15
N SER A 154 8.65 13.75 14.87
CA SER A 154 8.51 14.72 13.79
C SER A 154 7.23 15.55 13.93
N PRO A 155 7.25 16.84 13.58
CA PRO A 155 6.02 17.63 13.46
C PRO A 155 5.19 17.28 12.21
N ASP A 156 5.73 16.50 11.26
CA ASP A 156 5.03 16.12 10.03
C ASP A 156 3.76 15.29 10.33
N PRO A 157 2.58 15.70 9.82
CA PRO A 157 1.35 14.90 9.91
C PRO A 157 1.52 13.43 9.51
N LEU A 158 2.31 13.13 8.48
CA LEU A 158 2.51 11.75 8.01
C LEU A 158 3.13 10.86 9.11
N HIS A 159 4.12 11.38 9.82
CA HIS A 159 4.80 10.66 10.89
C HIS A 159 3.88 10.47 12.10
N ARG A 160 3.04 11.48 12.39
CA ARG A 160 2.03 11.39 13.44
C ARG A 160 1.02 10.28 13.12
N ASP A 161 0.54 10.22 11.88
CA ASP A 161 -0.42 9.19 11.46
C ASP A 161 0.19 7.78 11.56
N LEU A 162 1.46 7.60 11.18
CA LEU A 162 2.19 6.34 11.37
C LEU A 162 2.36 5.96 12.84
N THR A 163 2.64 6.96 13.69
CA THR A 163 2.73 6.75 15.15
C THR A 163 1.39 6.28 15.71
N THR A 164 0.29 6.95 15.34
CA THR A 164 -1.07 6.55 15.72
C THR A 164 -1.44 5.16 15.22
N GLN A 165 -1.01 4.78 14.00
CA GLN A 165 -1.22 3.40 13.51
C GLN A 165 -0.49 2.38 14.39
N CYS A 166 0.74 2.65 14.80
CA CYS A 166 1.49 1.75 15.69
C CYS A 166 0.84 1.65 17.08
N GLU A 167 0.43 2.78 17.65
CA GLU A 167 -0.29 2.83 18.93
C GLU A 167 -1.60 2.04 18.87
N LYS A 168 -2.37 2.16 17.78
CA LYS A 168 -3.63 1.41 17.56
C LYS A 168 -3.46 -0.09 17.36
N MET A 169 -2.25 -0.57 17.13
CA MET A 169 -1.94 -2.00 17.05
C MET A 169 -1.26 -2.54 18.31
N ASP A 170 -1.36 -1.78 19.41
CA ASP A 170 -0.81 -2.11 20.72
C ASP A 170 0.71 -2.34 20.68
N ILE A 171 1.42 -1.57 19.84
CA ILE A 171 2.89 -1.58 19.82
C ILE A 171 3.40 -0.64 20.93
N PRO A 172 4.19 -1.13 21.91
CA PRO A 172 4.68 -0.31 23.00
C PRO A 172 5.73 0.71 22.52
N PHE A 173 5.64 1.94 23.03
CA PHE A 173 6.63 2.99 22.84
C PHE A 173 7.45 3.19 24.12
N LEU A 174 8.78 3.10 24.00
CA LEU A 174 9.70 3.40 25.10
C LEU A 174 9.89 4.91 25.22
N SER A 175 9.79 5.42 26.44
CA SER A 175 10.09 6.82 26.76
C SER A 175 11.59 7.09 26.81
N TYR A 176 12.39 6.09 27.21
CA TYR A 176 13.84 6.15 27.23
C TYR A 176 14.45 4.82 26.79
N LEU A 177 15.64 4.90 26.20
CA LEU A 177 16.46 3.72 25.92
C LEU A 177 17.35 3.45 27.14
N PRO A 178 17.36 2.22 27.69
CA PRO A 178 18.25 1.88 28.80
C PRO A 178 19.72 2.07 28.40
N THR A 179 20.50 2.77 29.23
CA THR A 179 21.95 2.94 29.02
C THR A 179 22.71 1.61 29.18
N GLU A 180 22.15 0.68 29.96
CA GLU A 180 22.70 -0.65 30.19
C GLU A 180 22.42 -1.56 28.99
N VAL A 181 23.42 -1.69 28.12
CA VAL A 181 23.39 -2.53 26.90
C VAL A 181 22.94 -3.97 27.18
N GLN A 182 23.26 -4.52 28.35
CA GLN A 182 22.87 -5.89 28.72
C GLN A 182 21.36 -6.06 28.90
N LEU A 183 20.63 -5.03 29.33
CA LEU A 183 19.17 -5.09 29.39
C LEU A 183 18.58 -5.23 28.00
N ILE A 184 19.13 -4.50 27.01
CA ILE A 184 18.69 -4.56 25.62
C ILE A 184 19.02 -5.93 25.02
N ASN A 185 20.24 -6.43 25.22
CA ASN A 185 20.67 -7.74 24.73
C ASN A 185 19.81 -8.90 25.28
N ASN A 186 19.34 -8.79 26.52
CA ASN A 186 18.52 -9.82 27.14
C ASN A 186 17.04 -9.71 26.76
N ALA A 187 16.53 -8.48 26.59
CA ALA A 187 15.12 -8.23 26.29
C ALA A 187 14.78 -8.44 24.80
N TYR A 188 15.70 -8.09 23.90
CA TYR A 188 15.45 -8.08 22.45
C TYR A 188 16.35 -9.07 21.72
N ARG A 189 15.85 -9.66 20.64
CA ARG A 189 16.63 -10.53 19.76
C ARG A 189 17.13 -9.84 18.50
N LEU A 190 16.55 -8.70 18.16
CA LEU A 190 16.82 -7.96 16.94
C LEU A 190 16.70 -6.48 17.25
N VAL A 191 17.61 -5.68 16.71
CA VAL A 191 17.47 -4.23 16.71
C VAL A 191 17.42 -3.73 15.28
N VAL A 192 16.45 -2.87 15.00
CA VAL A 192 16.31 -2.17 13.73
C VAL A 192 16.75 -0.73 13.95
N ASP A 193 17.80 -0.36 13.24
CA ASP A 193 18.32 0.99 13.15
C ASP A 193 17.59 1.74 12.01
N ALA A 194 16.76 2.69 12.43
CA ALA A 194 16.05 3.64 11.58
C ALA A 194 16.23 5.07 12.11
N VAL A 195 17.41 5.37 12.68
CA VAL A 195 17.68 6.64 13.38
C VAL A 195 17.98 7.77 12.41
N LEU A 196 18.92 7.59 11.49
CA LEU A 196 19.38 8.64 10.58
C LEU A 196 19.22 8.20 9.13
N GLY A 197 18.79 9.12 8.28
CA GLY A 197 18.72 8.92 6.84
C GLY A 197 20.00 9.36 6.11
N PRO A 198 20.05 9.17 4.78
CA PRO A 198 21.13 9.72 3.95
C PRO A 198 21.23 11.24 4.08
N GLY A 199 22.46 11.73 4.31
CA GLY A 199 22.78 13.16 4.28
C GLY A 199 22.44 13.93 5.56
N VAL A 200 22.21 13.22 6.66
CA VAL A 200 21.80 13.81 7.94
C VAL A 200 22.86 13.52 8.99
N GLU A 201 23.38 14.59 9.58
CA GLU A 201 24.44 14.51 10.56
C GLU A 201 23.89 14.20 11.97
N PRO A 202 24.55 13.34 12.76
CA PRO A 202 24.13 13.03 14.13
C PRO A 202 23.98 14.26 15.04
N ALA A 203 24.68 15.37 14.72
CA ALA A 203 24.62 16.63 15.44
C ALA A 203 23.28 17.37 15.26
N GLU A 204 22.60 17.17 14.13
CA GLU A 204 21.36 17.89 13.78
C GLU A 204 20.11 17.28 14.46
N VAL A 205 20.17 15.98 14.77
CA VAL A 205 19.00 15.18 15.23
C VAL A 205 18.82 15.19 16.75
N GLY A 206 19.78 15.80 17.47
CA GLY A 206 19.72 16.08 18.90
C GLY A 206 20.27 14.97 19.81
N GLY A 207 20.58 15.34 21.05
CA GLY A 207 21.29 14.48 22.02
C GLY A 207 20.66 13.11 22.33
N PRO A 208 19.33 12.93 22.38
CA PRO A 208 18.73 11.61 22.58
C PRO A 208 19.09 10.60 21.48
N CYS A 209 19.12 11.03 20.22
CA CYS A 209 19.45 10.18 19.07
C CYS A 209 20.94 9.81 19.08
N THR A 210 21.83 10.76 19.40
CA THR A 210 23.27 10.49 19.56
C THR A 210 23.54 9.47 20.67
N ARG A 211 22.84 9.58 21.81
CA ARG A 211 22.94 8.59 22.91
C ARG A 211 22.43 7.21 22.49
N ALA A 212 21.36 7.16 21.71
CA ALA A 212 20.85 5.91 21.16
C ALA A 212 21.92 5.25 20.28
N LEU A 213 22.52 5.99 19.35
CA LEU A 213 23.58 5.49 18.47
C LEU A 213 24.79 4.97 19.26
N ALA A 214 25.24 5.69 20.28
CA ALA A 214 26.33 5.23 21.15
C ALA A 214 26.00 3.89 21.83
N THR A 215 24.74 3.70 22.23
CA THR A 215 24.26 2.43 22.82
C THR A 215 24.19 1.32 21.77
N LEU A 216 23.73 1.63 20.56
CA LEU A 216 23.61 0.68 19.45
C LEU A 216 24.97 0.11 19.01
N LYS A 217 26.03 0.93 19.02
CA LYS A 217 27.40 0.49 18.69
C LYS A 217 27.93 -0.61 19.61
N LEU A 218 27.45 -0.69 20.85
CA LEU A 218 27.93 -1.62 21.88
C LEU A 218 27.11 -2.90 21.96
N LEU A 219 26.03 -3.03 21.17
CA LEU A 219 25.16 -4.20 21.20
C LEU A 219 25.86 -5.47 20.69
N SER A 220 25.48 -6.61 21.25
CA SER A 220 25.95 -7.93 20.82
C SER A 220 24.89 -8.72 20.03
N ILE A 221 23.68 -8.16 19.93
CA ILE A 221 22.55 -8.73 19.21
C ILE A 221 22.53 -8.26 17.75
N PRO A 222 21.91 -9.03 16.83
CA PRO A 222 21.82 -8.67 15.43
C PRO A 222 21.23 -7.28 15.21
N LEU A 223 21.97 -6.46 14.47
CA LEU A 223 21.58 -5.10 14.10
C LEU A 223 21.24 -5.02 12.61
N VAL A 224 20.06 -4.48 12.30
CA VAL A 224 19.57 -4.27 10.92
C VAL A 224 19.46 -2.79 10.67
N SER A 225 20.26 -2.25 9.74
CA SER A 225 20.15 -0.85 9.35
C SER A 225 19.27 -0.68 8.12
N LEU A 226 18.31 0.25 8.23
CA LEU A 226 17.44 0.63 7.13
C LEU A 226 18.08 1.75 6.31
N ASP A 227 18.15 1.49 5.01
CA ASP A 227 18.77 2.29 3.97
C ASP A 227 20.29 2.45 4.05
N ILE A 228 20.76 3.07 5.14
CA ILE A 228 22.18 3.35 5.43
C ILE A 228 22.37 3.15 6.94
N PRO A 229 23.51 2.60 7.40
CA PRO A 229 23.81 2.56 8.83
C PRO A 229 23.88 3.97 9.40
N SER A 230 23.13 4.24 10.46
CA SER A 230 23.01 5.60 10.99
C SER A 230 24.37 6.17 11.39
N GLY A 231 24.66 7.39 10.91
CA GLY A 231 25.92 8.10 11.11
C GLY A 231 27.00 7.81 10.05
N TRP A 232 26.68 7.04 9.02
CA TRP A 232 27.56 6.90 7.85
C TRP A 232 27.30 8.00 6.84
N ASP A 233 28.36 8.50 6.20
CA ASP A 233 28.23 9.37 5.04
C ASP A 233 27.77 8.56 3.81
N PRO A 234 26.79 9.04 3.02
CA PRO A 234 26.20 8.28 1.92
C PRO A 234 27.19 7.95 0.78
N GLU A 235 28.27 8.72 0.63
CA GLU A 235 29.23 8.58 -0.46
C GLU A 235 30.50 7.84 -0.01
N THR A 236 31.04 8.23 1.14
CA THR A 236 32.30 7.74 1.70
C THR A 236 32.12 6.61 2.70
N GLY A 237 30.91 6.43 3.25
CA GLY A 237 30.61 5.42 4.27
C GLY A 237 30.97 5.86 5.68
N GLY A 238 30.95 4.91 6.62
CA GLY A 238 31.36 5.16 8.00
C GLY A 238 32.87 5.00 8.20
N ASP A 239 33.40 5.67 9.21
CA ASP A 239 34.75 5.42 9.70
C ASP A 239 34.84 3.97 10.20
N ALA A 240 35.91 3.26 9.83
CA ALA A 240 36.05 1.84 10.14
C ALA A 240 36.06 1.56 11.65
N GLU A 241 36.52 2.52 12.49
CA GLU A 241 36.65 2.32 13.94
C GLU A 241 35.46 2.85 14.75
N ASP A 242 34.82 3.95 14.34
CA ASP A 242 33.72 4.56 15.10
C ASP A 242 32.35 4.42 14.40
N GLY A 243 32.28 3.89 13.18
CA GLY A 243 31.04 3.67 12.46
C GLY A 243 30.17 2.56 13.07
N LEU A 244 28.85 2.69 12.94
CA LEU A 244 27.91 1.62 13.28
C LEU A 244 28.15 0.39 12.39
N ARG A 245 28.14 -0.82 12.97
CA ARG A 245 28.41 -2.08 12.25
C ARG A 245 27.18 -2.99 12.26
N PRO A 246 26.25 -2.85 11.30
CA PRO A 246 25.09 -3.72 11.22
C PRO A 246 25.45 -5.11 10.67
N ASP A 247 24.73 -6.14 11.13
CA ASP A 247 24.79 -7.48 10.55
C ASP A 247 24.03 -7.57 9.23
N VAL A 248 22.98 -6.76 9.09
CA VAL A 248 22.13 -6.71 7.88
C VAL A 248 21.93 -5.27 7.44
N LEU A 249 22.14 -5.01 6.15
CA LEU A 249 21.81 -3.74 5.52
C LEU A 249 20.63 -3.94 4.56
N VAL A 250 19.60 -3.09 4.67
CA VAL A 250 18.46 -3.09 3.74
C VAL A 250 18.43 -1.76 2.99
N SER A 251 19.03 -1.72 1.80
CA SER A 251 19.02 -0.53 0.96
C SER A 251 17.64 -0.31 0.32
N LEU A 252 17.15 0.92 0.36
CA LEU A 252 15.84 1.27 -0.21
C LEU A 252 16.00 1.86 -1.61
N ALA A 253 15.20 1.36 -2.54
CA ALA A 253 15.18 1.64 -3.98
C ALA A 253 16.47 1.24 -4.73
N ALA A 254 17.63 1.71 -4.27
CA ALA A 254 18.94 1.34 -4.76
C ALA A 254 19.99 1.44 -3.64
N PRO A 255 21.03 0.58 -3.66
CA PRO A 255 22.19 0.73 -2.78
C PRO A 255 22.88 2.08 -2.98
N LYS A 256 23.23 2.73 -1.86
CA LYS A 256 24.09 3.92 -1.88
C LYS A 256 25.55 3.50 -1.98
N ARG A 257 26.43 4.43 -2.33
CA ARG A 257 27.87 4.13 -2.52
C ARG A 257 28.53 3.66 -1.23
N CYS A 258 28.08 4.17 -0.09
CA CYS A 258 28.50 3.70 1.24
C CYS A 258 28.32 2.19 1.45
N ALA A 259 27.32 1.58 0.81
CA ALA A 259 27.07 0.14 0.92
C ALA A 259 28.21 -0.71 0.33
N GLY A 260 29.07 -0.15 -0.53
CA GLY A 260 30.27 -0.83 -0.99
C GLY A 260 31.30 -1.10 0.12
N ARG A 261 31.20 -0.42 1.27
CA ARG A 261 32.02 -0.65 2.46
C ARG A 261 31.33 -1.52 3.51
N PHE A 262 30.10 -1.95 3.26
CA PHE A 262 29.37 -2.83 4.18
C PHE A 262 30.06 -4.19 4.25
N SER A 263 30.31 -4.66 5.47
CA SER A 263 30.99 -5.93 5.77
C SER A 263 30.16 -6.87 6.62
N GLY A 264 28.86 -6.60 6.76
CA GLY A 264 27.93 -7.47 7.49
C GLY A 264 27.59 -8.75 6.72
N ARG A 265 26.69 -9.56 7.28
CA ARG A 265 26.37 -10.91 6.79
C ARG A 265 25.46 -10.91 5.59
N HIS A 266 24.49 -9.99 5.55
CA HIS A 266 23.47 -9.95 4.51
C HIS A 266 23.19 -8.53 4.04
N HIS A 267 23.14 -8.35 2.72
CA HIS A 267 22.74 -7.10 2.10
C HIS A 267 21.52 -7.35 1.21
N PHE A 268 20.44 -6.62 1.48
CA PHE A 268 19.22 -6.68 0.69
C PHE A 268 18.92 -5.33 0.05
N VAL A 269 18.26 -5.38 -1.11
CA VAL A 269 17.60 -4.23 -1.73
C VAL A 269 16.10 -4.43 -1.62
N ALA A 270 15.44 -3.46 -1.02
CA ALA A 270 13.99 -3.36 -0.94
C ALA A 270 13.49 -2.19 -1.80
N GLY A 271 12.22 -2.24 -2.17
CA GLY A 271 11.59 -1.17 -2.96
C GLY A 271 11.47 -1.51 -4.44
N ARG A 272 10.75 -2.61 -4.71
CA ARG A 272 10.34 -3.05 -6.05
C ARG A 272 9.27 -2.13 -6.66
N PHE A 273 9.58 -0.84 -6.78
CA PHE A 273 8.73 0.18 -7.38
C PHE A 273 9.50 1.10 -8.34
N VAL A 274 10.82 0.91 -8.50
CA VAL A 274 11.64 1.74 -9.39
C VAL A 274 11.29 1.45 -10.87
N PRO A 275 10.73 2.41 -11.62
CA PRO A 275 10.36 2.21 -13.02
C PRO A 275 11.58 1.88 -13.91
N ASP A 276 11.38 1.10 -14.97
CA ASP A 276 12.46 0.74 -15.92
C ASP A 276 13.16 1.97 -16.50
N ASP A 277 12.41 3.03 -16.80
CA ASP A 277 12.98 4.25 -17.38
C ASP A 277 13.92 4.97 -16.40
N VAL A 278 13.58 4.97 -15.10
CA VAL A 278 14.44 5.51 -14.04
C VAL A 278 15.68 4.64 -13.89
N ARG A 279 15.52 3.30 -13.90
CA ARG A 279 16.65 2.37 -13.86
C ARG A 279 17.63 2.61 -15.01
N ARG A 280 17.14 2.79 -16.24
CA ARG A 280 17.99 3.08 -17.41
C ARG A 280 18.62 4.47 -17.33
N LYS A 281 17.84 5.50 -16.98
CA LYS A 281 18.32 6.89 -16.88
C LYS A 281 19.48 7.04 -15.91
N PHE A 282 19.40 6.38 -14.76
CA PHE A 282 20.43 6.43 -13.72
C PHE A 282 21.40 5.24 -13.77
N ALA A 283 21.35 4.42 -14.83
CA ALA A 283 22.16 3.22 -15.01
C ALA A 283 22.19 2.30 -13.78
N LEU A 284 21.06 2.17 -13.07
CA LEU A 284 20.94 1.37 -11.85
C LEU A 284 20.95 -0.12 -12.22
N ARG A 285 22.01 -0.83 -11.83
CA ARG A 285 22.13 -2.29 -11.96
C ARG A 285 21.47 -2.96 -10.76
N LEU A 286 20.14 -2.93 -10.69
CA LEU A 286 19.38 -3.60 -9.62
C LEU A 286 19.26 -5.11 -9.91
N PRO A 287 19.34 -5.96 -8.88
CA PRO A 287 19.10 -7.40 -9.01
C PRO A 287 17.65 -7.69 -9.43
N GLY A 288 17.44 -8.82 -10.09
CA GLY A 288 16.10 -9.30 -10.42
C GLY A 288 15.38 -9.80 -9.17
N TYR A 289 14.18 -9.29 -8.91
CA TYR A 289 13.32 -9.80 -7.85
C TYR A 289 12.70 -11.14 -8.26
N THR A 290 12.74 -12.13 -7.37
CA THR A 290 12.17 -13.46 -7.59
C THR A 290 10.64 -13.43 -7.41
N GLY A 291 9.89 -13.96 -8.39
CA GLY A 291 8.42 -14.07 -8.30
C GLY A 291 7.73 -12.77 -7.91
N THR A 292 7.04 -12.78 -6.75
CA THR A 292 6.34 -11.64 -6.14
C THR A 292 7.11 -11.00 -5.00
N ASP A 293 8.38 -11.35 -4.79
CA ASP A 293 9.18 -10.84 -3.68
C ASP A 293 9.42 -9.33 -3.81
N CYS A 294 9.38 -8.63 -2.67
CA CYS A 294 9.60 -7.19 -2.55
C CYS A 294 11.04 -6.83 -2.15
N VAL A 295 11.87 -7.85 -1.95
CA VAL A 295 13.29 -7.76 -1.56
C VAL A 295 14.13 -8.67 -2.44
N ALA A 296 15.36 -8.27 -2.70
CA ALA A 296 16.35 -9.08 -3.41
C ALA A 296 17.67 -9.05 -2.63
N ALA A 297 18.35 -10.18 -2.52
CA ALA A 297 19.69 -10.25 -1.96
C ALA A 297 20.73 -9.74 -2.97
N LEU A 298 21.78 -9.09 -2.47
CA LEU A 298 22.95 -8.63 -3.24
C LEU A 298 24.16 -9.52 -3.01
#